data_AF-A0A845V1P6-F1
#
_entry.id   AF-A0A845V1P6-F1
#
_cell.length_a   1.000
_cell.length_b   1.000
_cell.length_c   1.000
_cell.angle_alpha   90.00
_cell.angle_beta   90.00
_cell.angle_gamma   90.00
#
_symmetry.space_group_name_H-M   'P 1'
#
loop_
_entity.id
_entity.type
_entity.pdbx_description
1 polymer ?
#
loop_
_entity_poly.entity_id
_entity_poly.type
_entity_poly.pdbx_seq_one_letter_code
_entity_poly.pdbx_strand_id
1 'polypeptide(L)' 'MIRICYIMVTMYVCICNRLKEDTIRSLAQEGLGFNEIQALTGCSSVCGSCREFAEEVILSVHARPQQASSLQVLAGNAL' A
#
# COMPACT_ATOMS: atom_id res chain seq x y z
N MET A 1 -1.23 -26.09 -8.56
CA MET A 1 -2.15 -25.02 -9.02
C MET A 1 -2.81 -24.23 -7.88
N ILE A 2 -3.07 -24.81 -6.70
CA ILE A 2 -3.63 -24.08 -5.54
C ILE A 2 -2.64 -23.07 -4.92
N ARG A 3 -1.33 -23.38 -4.91
CA ARG A 3 -0.29 -22.51 -4.30
C ARG A 3 -0.10 -21.15 -4.97
N ILE A 4 -0.35 -21.02 -6.28
CA ILE A 4 -0.24 -19.73 -6.99
C ILE A 4 -1.50 -18.88 -6.73
N CYS A 5 -2.68 -19.52 -6.61
CA CYS A 5 -3.94 -18.81 -6.41
C CYS A 5 -4.01 -18.12 -5.03
N TYR A 6 -3.58 -18.79 -3.96
CA TYR A 6 -3.59 -18.21 -2.60
C TYR A 6 -2.61 -17.05 -2.41
N ILE A 7 -1.50 -17.01 -3.16
CA ILE A 7 -0.48 -15.95 -3.03
C ILE A 7 -0.98 -14.59 -3.57
N MET A 8 -2.04 -14.57 -4.40
CA MET A 8 -2.53 -13.35 -5.06
C MET A 8 -3.85 -12.82 -4.49
N VAL A 9 -4.39 -13.43 -3.43
CA VAL A 9 -5.66 -12.96 -2.83
C VAL A 9 -5.38 -11.73 -1.98
N THR A 10 -5.68 -10.56 -2.54
CA THR A 10 -5.60 -9.28 -1.84
C THR A 10 -6.96 -8.93 -1.26
N MET A 11 -7.00 -8.59 0.04
CA MET A 11 -8.23 -8.33 0.78
C MET A 11 -8.89 -7.02 0.32
N TYR A 12 -10.22 -6.97 0.29
CA TYR A 12 -10.95 -5.71 0.16
C TYR A 12 -10.98 -4.97 1.50
N VAL A 13 -10.51 -3.73 1.50
CA VAL A 13 -10.58 -2.82 2.64
C VAL A 13 -11.87 -2.01 2.63
N CYS A 14 -12.23 -1.44 1.48
CA CYS A 14 -13.48 -0.70 1.33
C CYS A 14 -14.43 -1.47 0.40
N ILE A 15 -15.50 -2.05 0.97
CA ILE A 15 -16.48 -2.80 0.18
C ILE A 15 -17.35 -1.85 -0.67
N CYS A 16 -17.74 -0.70 -0.12
CA CYS A 16 -18.57 0.29 -0.84
C CYS A 16 -17.93 0.73 -2.16
N ASN A 17 -16.63 1.00 -2.14
CA ASN A 17 -15.88 1.50 -3.29
C ASN A 17 -14.98 0.43 -3.92
N ARG A 18 -15.11 -0.83 -3.51
CA ARG A 18 -14.34 -1.99 -4.02
C ARG A 18 -12.83 -1.74 -4.01
N LEU A 19 -12.32 -1.17 -2.93
CA LEU A 19 -10.90 -0.87 -2.79
C LEU A 19 -10.18 -1.99 -2.07
N LYS A 20 -9.10 -2.48 -2.67
CA LYS A 20 -8.26 -3.55 -2.14
C LYS A 20 -7.07 -3.00 -1.35
N GLU A 21 -6.56 -3.82 -0.42
CA GLU A 21 -5.42 -3.48 0.43
C GLU A 21 -4.14 -3.22 -0.38
N ASP A 22 -3.91 -4.01 -1.43
CA ASP A 22 -2.76 -3.84 -2.34
C ASP A 22 -2.73 -2.44 -2.97
N THR A 23 -3.89 -1.93 -3.38
CA THR A 23 -4.05 -0.62 -4.01
C THR A 23 -3.74 0.49 -3.00
N ILE A 24 -4.23 0.35 -1.76
CA ILE A 24 -3.91 1.29 -0.68
C ILE A 24 -2.41 1.27 -0.39
N ARG A 25 -1.79 0.09 -0.32
CA ARG A 25 -0.34 -0.05 -0.09
C ARG A 25 0.48 0.57 -1.21
N SER A 26 0.11 0.35 -2.48
CA SER A 26 0.81 0.95 -3.63
C SER A 26 0.72 2.47 -3.60
N LEU A 27 -0.47 3.05 -3.38
CA LEU A 27 -0.62 4.50 -3.28
C LEU A 27 0.13 5.08 -2.07
N ALA A 28 0.13 4.38 -0.93
CA ALA A 28 0.90 4.79 0.24
C ALA A 28 2.42 4.72 -0.02
N GLN A 29 2.91 3.76 -0.80
CA GLN A 29 4.31 3.66 -1.23
C GLN A 29 4.72 4.81 -2.16
N GLU A 30 3.78 5.32 -2.95
CA GLU A 30 3.94 6.56 -3.74
C GLU A 30 3.94 7.83 -2.87
N GLY A 31 3.73 7.69 -1.55
CA GLY A 31 3.79 8.79 -0.58
C GLY A 31 2.46 9.45 -0.29
N LEU A 32 1.34 8.94 -0.82
CA LEU A 32 0.02 9.50 -0.58
C LEU A 32 -0.46 9.18 0.84
N GLY A 33 -1.06 10.18 1.48
CA GLY A 33 -1.77 10.03 2.76
C GLY A 33 -3.23 9.64 2.56
N PHE A 34 -3.93 9.48 3.68
CA PHE A 34 -5.34 9.05 3.66
C PHE A 34 -6.24 10.00 2.87
N ASN A 35 -6.06 11.32 3.01
CA ASN A 35 -6.90 12.30 2.33
C ASN A 35 -6.75 12.24 0.80
N GLU A 36 -5.52 12.10 0.28
CA GLU A 36 -5.31 11.94 -1.16
C GLU A 36 -5.89 10.61 -1.66
N ILE A 37 -5.67 9.52 -0.93
CA ILE A 37 -6.22 8.20 -1.29
C ILE A 37 -7.75 8.24 -1.28
N GLN A 38 -8.37 8.86 -0.28
CA GLN A 38 -9.82 9.05 -0.21
C GLN A 38 -10.33 9.87 -1.39
N ALA A 39 -9.67 10.97 -1.76
CA ALA A 39 -10.08 11.80 -2.89
C ALA A 39 -10.01 11.04 -4.23
N LEU A 40 -8.99 10.19 -4.40
CA LEU A 40 -8.79 9.42 -5.64
C LEU A 40 -9.72 8.20 -5.75
N THR A 41 -9.99 7.52 -4.63
CA THR A 41 -10.65 6.20 -4.63
C THR A 41 -12.05 6.20 -4.03
N GLY A 42 -12.42 7.28 -3.34
CA GLY A 42 -13.61 7.34 -2.49
C GLY A 42 -13.47 6.51 -1.20
N CYS A 43 -12.30 6.01 -0.82
CA CYS A 43 -12.16 5.21 0.41
C CYS A 43 -12.82 5.92 1.60
N SER A 44 -13.69 5.22 2.34
CA SER A 44 -14.42 5.76 3.49
C SER A 44 -15.43 6.89 3.21
N SER A 45 -15.81 7.16 1.95
CA SER A 45 -16.78 8.22 1.62
C SER A 45 -18.26 7.83 1.77
N VAL A 46 -18.58 6.54 1.98
CA VAL A 46 -19.97 6.02 2.04
C VAL A 46 -20.39 5.66 3.46
N CYS A 47 -19.93 4.53 4.00
CA CYS A 47 -20.31 4.09 5.36
C CYS A 47 -19.27 4.44 6.44
N GLY A 48 -18.05 4.80 6.04
CA GLY A 48 -16.96 5.13 6.96
C GLY A 48 -16.26 3.95 7.66
N SER A 49 -16.85 2.74 7.66
CA SER A 49 -16.38 1.62 8.51
C SER A 49 -14.97 1.10 8.22
N CYS A 50 -14.40 1.39 7.05
CA CYS A 50 -13.05 0.97 6.69
C CYS A 50 -11.94 1.97 7.09
N ARG A 51 -12.30 3.12 7.66
CA ARG A 51 -11.38 4.26 7.85
C ARG A 51 -10.15 3.91 8.68
N GLU A 52 -10.39 3.45 9.91
CA GLU A 52 -9.32 3.18 10.89
C GLU A 52 -8.33 2.15 10.35
N PHE A 53 -8.84 1.08 9.75
CA PHE A 53 -8.00 0.05 9.13
C PHE A 53 -7.23 0.59 7.91
N ALA A 54 -7.85 1.43 7.06
CA ALA A 54 -7.16 2.03 5.94
C ALA A 54 -6.03 2.98 6.39
N GLU A 55 -6.27 3.78 7.43
CA GLU A 55 -5.25 4.65 8.04
C GLU A 55 -4.10 3.83 8.63
N GLU A 56 -4.39 2.71 9.33
CA GLU A 56 -3.36 1.80 9.85
C GLU A 56 -2.50 1.19 8.74
N VAL A 57 -3.11 0.76 7.63
CA VAL A 57 -2.37 0.24 6.48
C VAL A 57 -1.42 1.29 5.92
N ILE A 58 -1.88 2.53 5.73
CA ILE A 58 -1.06 3.64 5.23
C ILE A 58 0.10 3.92 6.20
N LEU A 59 -0.19 4.04 7.49
CA LEU A 59 0.83 4.24 8.52
C LEU A 59 1.85 3.10 8.53
N SER A 60 1.44 1.85 8.36
CA SER A 60 2.34 0.70 8.31
C SER A 60 3.33 0.77 7.14
N VAL A 61 2.91 1.35 6.01
CA VAL A 61 3.76 1.56 4.84
C VAL A 61 4.74 2.71 5.08
N HIS A 62 4.27 3.83 5.63
CA HIS A 62 5.12 4.99 5.91
C HIS A 62 6.10 4.75 7.06
N ALA A 63 5.73 3.92 8.04
CA ALA A 63 6.59 3.55 9.16
C ALA A 63 7.70 2.57 8.77
N ARG A 64 7.59 1.86 7.63
CA ARG A 64 8.68 1.02 7.14
C ARG A 64 9.80 1.94 6.66
N PRO A 65 11.00 1.93 7.29
CA PRO A 65 12.15 2.58 6.71
C PRO A 65 12.34 1.96 5.33
N GLN A 66 12.35 2.80 4.29
CA GLN A 66 12.58 2.35 2.92
C GLN A 66 13.85 1.51 2.94
N GLN A 67 13.71 0.19 2.75
CA GLN A 67 14.87 -0.68 2.61
C GLN A 67 15.62 -0.12 1.41
N ALA A 68 16.75 0.54 1.70
CA ALA A 68 17.64 1.08 0.71
C ALA A 68 17.87 -0.02 -0.31
N SER A 69 17.27 0.15 -1.49
CA SER A 69 17.48 -0.79 -2.58
C SER A 69 18.98 -0.86 -2.77
N SER A 70 19.51 -2.08 -2.77
CA SER A 70 20.91 -2.47 -2.83
C SER A 70 21.59 -2.09 -4.16
N LEU A 71 21.40 -0.86 -4.61
CA LEU A 71 21.91 -0.36 -5.87
C LEU A 71 23.32 0.21 -5.66
N GLN A 72 24.31 -0.62 -5.98
CA GLN A 72 25.47 -0.25 -6.81
C GLN A 72 26.45 0.84 -6.30
N VAL A 73 27.01 0.70 -5.09
CA VAL A 73 28.20 1.50 -4.69
C VAL A 73 29.54 0.78 -4.99
N LEU A 74 29.52 -0.48 -5.44
CA LEU A 74 30.75 -1.27 -5.68
C LEU A 74 31.42 -1.06 -7.06
N ALA A 75 30.96 -0.13 -7.89
CA ALA A 75 31.62 0.20 -9.16
C ALA A 75 32.68 1.31 -9.02
N GLY A 76 33.43 1.32 -7.91
CA GLY A 76 34.21 2.50 -7.51
C GLY A 76 35.58 2.25 -6.88
N ASN A 77 36.23 1.11 -7.09
CA ASN A 77 37.69 0.97 -6.88
C ASN A 77 38.20 -0.36 -7.45
N ALA A 78 38.66 -0.33 -8.70
CA ALA A 78 39.67 -1.27 -9.21
C ALA A 78 40.75 -0.40 -9.85
N LEU A 79 41.71 0.01 -9.01
CA LEU A 79 43.04 0.43 -9.43
C LEU A 79 43.85 -0.80 -9.86
#